data_AF-A0A947AHA1-F1
#
_entry.id   AF-A0A947AHA1-F1
#
_cell.length_a   1.000
_cell.length_b   1.000
_cell.length_c   1.000
_cell.angle_alpha   90.00
_cell.angle_beta   90.00
_cell.angle_gamma   90.00
#
_symmetry.space_group_name_H-M   'P 1'
#
loop_
_entity.id
_entity.type
_entity.pdbx_description
1 polymer ?
#
loop_
_entity_poly.entity_id
_entity_poly.type
_entity_poly.pdbx_seq_one_letter_code
_entity_poly.pdbx_strand_id
1 'polypeptide(L)'
;MMDKDKLRKADIFSGSIMFLFGIWIISQALKMPMKDSWGGVQNVWFVSPALFPLFVGAMIMLLGALLVRTAVKEVGFKEVKAVTRWLTSSELALFLKIPSNIRVYAITVLFFSLVYLNISRIDFFLCSVLFLVAFISMFYFDDDTLLKRMLYFYLAGTVFFMVYFALKLPAVFKPIVAFPNDWLILAFIISYCIYTWTLIRNIPALRKKYRTSLILAITTPFLIGSIFKYLLLVPMPTEGLIVAALDAIRYLEF
;
A
#
# COMPACT_ATOMS: atom_id res chain seq x y z
N MET A 1 -13.77 26.20 9.98
CA MET A 1 -14.00 25.08 10.92
C MET A 1 -15.24 24.33 10.45
N MET A 2 -15.16 23.00 10.32
CA MET A 2 -16.37 22.20 10.04
C MET A 2 -17.33 22.28 11.23
N ASP A 3 -18.62 22.28 10.93
CA ASP A 3 -19.68 22.29 11.93
C ASP A 3 -19.57 21.05 12.84
N LYS A 4 -19.74 21.22 14.16
CA LYS A 4 -19.55 20.14 15.14
C LYS A 4 -20.44 18.94 14.83
N ASP A 5 -21.65 19.19 14.38
CA ASP A 5 -22.60 18.14 13.99
C ASP A 5 -22.12 17.37 12.76
N LYS A 6 -21.47 18.02 11.79
CA LYS A 6 -20.90 17.35 10.61
C LYS A 6 -19.69 16.48 10.98
N LEU A 7 -18.88 16.90 11.94
CA LEU A 7 -17.78 16.09 12.48
C LEU A 7 -18.29 14.83 13.18
N ARG A 8 -19.31 14.96 14.03
CA ARG A 8 -19.91 13.81 14.74
C ARG A 8 -20.63 12.83 13.82
N LYS A 9 -21.19 13.29 12.69
CA LYS A 9 -21.73 12.43 11.61
C LYS A 9 -20.65 11.54 11.01
N ALA A 10 -19.46 12.10 10.75
CA ALA A 10 -18.32 11.34 10.25
C ALA A 10 -17.79 10.34 11.29
N ASP A 11 -17.86 10.66 12.59
CA ASP A 11 -17.44 9.78 13.69
C ASP A 11 -18.30 8.49 13.77
N ILE A 12 -19.62 8.57 13.55
CA ILE A 12 -20.49 7.37 13.51
C ILE A 12 -20.07 6.45 12.35
N PHE A 13 -19.89 7.01 11.16
CA PHE A 13 -19.56 6.23 9.98
C PHE A 13 -18.16 5.65 10.05
N SER A 14 -17.16 6.48 10.37
CA SER A 14 -15.77 6.04 10.52
C SER A 14 -15.60 5.05 11.66
N GLY A 15 -16.24 5.29 12.81
CA GLY A 15 -16.24 4.36 13.94
C GLY A 15 -16.89 3.02 13.60
N SER A 16 -17.98 3.01 12.83
CA SER A 16 -18.63 1.77 12.37
C SER A 16 -17.74 0.98 11.40
N ILE A 17 -17.10 1.66 10.45
CA ILE A 17 -16.14 1.02 9.53
C ILE A 17 -14.96 0.44 10.31
N MET A 18 -14.37 1.22 11.23
CA MET A 18 -13.26 0.78 12.07
C MET A 18 -13.66 -0.45 12.91
N PHE A 19 -14.86 -0.44 13.50
CA PHE A 19 -15.38 -1.58 14.26
C PHE A 19 -15.44 -2.86 13.41
N LEU A 20 -16.08 -2.80 12.23
CA LEU A 20 -16.19 -3.93 11.33
C LEU A 20 -14.82 -4.38 10.79
N PHE A 21 -13.93 -3.44 10.50
CA PHE A 21 -12.56 -3.72 10.06
C PHE A 21 -11.74 -4.41 11.14
N GLY A 22 -11.86 -3.97 12.40
CA GLY A 22 -11.23 -4.60 13.56
C GLY A 22 -11.72 -6.04 13.75
N ILE A 23 -13.03 -6.29 13.63
CA ILE A 23 -13.59 -7.66 13.64
C ILE A 23 -13.00 -8.51 12.51
N TRP A 24 -12.90 -7.95 11.31
CA TRP A 24 -12.34 -8.68 10.17
C TRP A 24 -10.86 -9.03 10.39
N ILE A 25 -10.05 -8.10 10.94
CA ILE A 25 -8.65 -8.37 11.31
C ILE A 25 -8.57 -9.53 12.31
N ILE A 26 -9.37 -9.46 13.39
CA ILE A 26 -9.41 -10.53 14.40
C ILE A 26 -9.78 -11.87 13.75
N SER A 27 -10.77 -11.89 12.85
CA SER A 27 -11.18 -13.08 12.13
C SER A 27 -10.06 -13.67 11.26
N GLN A 28 -9.23 -12.85 10.62
CA GLN A 28 -8.06 -13.33 9.88
C GLN A 28 -6.93 -13.80 10.81
N ALA A 29 -6.69 -13.07 11.91
CA ALA A 29 -5.64 -13.40 12.87
C ALA A 29 -5.91 -14.75 13.57
N LEU A 30 -7.17 -15.08 13.84
CA LEU A 30 -7.57 -16.37 14.41
C LEU A 30 -7.29 -17.57 13.49
N LYS A 31 -7.05 -17.35 12.18
CA LYS A 31 -6.66 -18.40 11.24
C LYS A 31 -5.16 -18.67 11.22
N MET A 32 -4.35 -17.84 11.89
CA MET A 32 -2.90 -18.00 11.94
C MET A 32 -2.50 -18.97 13.07
N PRO A 33 -1.43 -19.78 12.89
CA PRO A 33 -1.01 -20.74 13.88
C PRO A 33 -0.54 -20.04 15.16
N MET A 34 -1.21 -20.34 16.28
CA MET A 34 -0.89 -19.78 17.60
C MET A 34 0.29 -20.47 18.30
N LYS A 35 0.61 -21.70 17.87
CA LYS A 35 1.77 -22.48 18.28
C LYS A 35 2.23 -23.24 17.06
N ASP A 36 3.52 -23.15 16.74
CA ASP A 36 4.12 -23.89 15.64
C ASP A 36 5.51 -24.40 16.07
N SER A 37 5.95 -25.54 15.55
CA SER A 37 7.30 -26.04 15.81
C SER A 37 8.20 -25.66 14.65
N TRP A 38 9.16 -24.77 14.90
CA TRP A 38 10.15 -24.39 13.89
C TRP A 38 11.53 -24.85 14.37
N GLY A 39 12.21 -25.69 13.60
CA GLY A 39 13.53 -26.22 13.95
C GLY A 39 13.58 -27.13 15.20
N GLY A 40 12.49 -27.83 15.53
CA GLY A 40 12.44 -28.73 16.71
C GLY A 40 12.21 -28.03 18.05
N VAL A 41 12.07 -26.71 18.06
CA VAL A 41 11.68 -25.93 19.25
C VAL A 41 10.21 -25.53 19.11
N GLN A 42 9.42 -25.77 20.15
CA GLN A 42 8.01 -25.34 20.17
C GLN A 42 7.95 -23.82 20.37
N ASN A 43 7.41 -23.10 19.39
CA ASN A 43 7.17 -21.68 19.56
C ASN A 43 6.01 -21.46 20.54
N VAL A 44 6.30 -20.67 21.56
CA VAL A 44 5.34 -20.27 22.59
C VAL A 44 4.37 -19.24 22.01
N TRP A 45 3.15 -19.18 22.56
CA TRP A 45 2.06 -18.35 22.03
C TRP A 45 2.38 -16.86 21.86
N PHE A 46 3.34 -16.31 22.61
CA PHE A 46 3.77 -14.90 22.48
C PHE A 46 4.68 -14.62 21.27
N VAL A 47 5.21 -15.66 20.64
CA VAL A 47 5.97 -15.57 19.36
C VAL A 47 5.02 -15.76 18.17
N SER A 48 3.72 -15.95 18.42
CA SER A 48 2.73 -16.16 17.37
C SER A 48 2.63 -14.93 16.45
N PRO A 49 2.68 -15.12 15.12
CA PRO A 49 2.43 -14.04 14.17
C PRO A 49 0.99 -13.48 14.29
N ALA A 50 0.07 -14.20 14.95
CA ALA A 50 -1.31 -13.77 15.19
C ALA A 50 -1.44 -12.70 16.28
N LEU A 51 -0.48 -12.62 17.21
CA LEU A 51 -0.60 -11.81 18.42
C LEU A 51 -0.72 -10.30 18.10
N PHE A 52 0.12 -9.81 17.20
CA PHE A 52 0.12 -8.41 16.80
C PHE A 52 -1.17 -8.02 16.04
N PRO A 53 -1.61 -8.75 15.00
CA PRO A 53 -2.92 -8.55 14.38
C PRO A 53 -4.09 -8.61 15.36
N LEU A 54 -4.09 -9.55 16.32
CA LEU A 54 -5.15 -9.65 17.34
C LEU A 54 -5.21 -8.40 18.21
N PHE A 55 -4.05 -7.94 18.70
CA PHE A 55 -3.97 -6.75 19.54
C PHE A 55 -4.43 -5.48 18.79
N VAL A 56 -3.89 -5.27 17.59
CA VAL A 56 -4.25 -4.10 16.76
C VAL A 56 -5.72 -4.16 16.37
N GLY A 57 -6.22 -5.32 15.93
CA GLY A 57 -7.62 -5.52 15.58
C GLY A 57 -8.56 -5.25 16.76
N ALA A 58 -8.21 -5.71 17.96
CA ALA A 58 -8.98 -5.47 19.18
C ALA A 58 -9.00 -3.98 19.57
N MET A 59 -7.87 -3.28 19.47
CA MET A 59 -7.81 -1.84 19.71
C MET A 59 -8.64 -1.04 18.72
N ILE A 60 -8.53 -1.34 17.41
CA ILE A 60 -9.33 -0.67 16.37
C ILE A 60 -10.83 -0.93 16.61
N MET A 61 -11.20 -2.17 16.91
CA MET A 61 -12.59 -2.53 17.22
C MET A 61 -13.10 -1.75 18.43
N LEU A 62 -12.34 -1.73 19.53
CA LEU A 62 -12.74 -1.03 20.76
C LEU A 62 -12.88 0.49 20.53
N LEU A 63 -11.91 1.11 19.88
CA LEU A 63 -11.95 2.54 19.57
C LEU A 63 -13.11 2.88 18.62
N GLY A 64 -13.36 2.05 17.62
CA GLY A 64 -14.52 2.17 16.73
C GLY A 64 -15.83 2.10 17.50
N ALA A 65 -15.97 1.15 18.42
CA ALA A 65 -17.15 1.04 19.29
C ALA A 65 -17.32 2.27 20.20
N LEU A 66 -16.25 2.78 20.78
CA LEU A 66 -16.29 3.99 21.62
C LEU A 66 -16.66 5.24 20.82
N LEU A 67 -16.16 5.38 19.59
CA LEU A 67 -16.53 6.46 18.68
C LEU A 67 -18.02 6.43 18.35
N VAL A 68 -18.53 5.26 17.94
CA VAL A 68 -19.96 5.07 17.64
C VAL A 68 -20.80 5.36 18.88
N ARG A 69 -20.41 4.84 20.05
CA ARG A 69 -21.13 5.06 21.31
C ARG A 69 -21.20 6.54 21.66
N THR A 70 -20.07 7.25 21.57
CA THR A 70 -20.01 8.69 21.89
C THR A 70 -20.87 9.49 20.93
N ALA A 71 -20.74 9.23 19.62
CA ALA A 71 -21.48 9.96 18.60
C ALA A 71 -22.99 9.68 18.63
N VAL A 72 -23.41 8.43 18.91
CA VAL A 72 -24.85 8.09 19.09
C VAL A 72 -25.42 8.76 20.34
N LYS A 73 -24.66 8.86 21.43
CA LYS A 73 -25.09 9.57 22.65
C LYS A 73 -25.27 11.07 22.43
N GLU A 74 -24.43 11.70 21.62
CA GLU A 74 -24.43 13.15 21.41
C GLU A 74 -25.44 13.60 20.34
N VAL A 75 -25.60 12.82 19.25
CA VAL A 75 -26.38 13.22 18.07
C VAL A 75 -27.75 12.51 17.98
N GLY A 76 -27.91 11.38 18.69
CA GLY A 76 -29.16 10.60 18.74
C GLY A 76 -29.47 9.76 17.50
N PHE A 77 -30.34 8.76 17.64
CA PHE A 77 -30.69 7.79 16.57
C PHE A 77 -31.35 8.40 15.33
N LYS A 78 -31.96 9.60 15.43
CA LYS A 78 -32.61 10.28 14.30
C LYS A 78 -31.60 10.69 13.22
N GLU A 79 -30.38 11.05 13.61
CA GLU A 79 -29.34 11.49 12.68
C GLU A 79 -28.55 10.33 12.06
N VAL A 80 -28.60 9.11 12.62
CA VAL A 80 -28.08 7.90 11.96
C VAL A 80 -28.78 7.68 10.61
N LYS A 81 -30.09 8.00 10.54
CA LYS A 81 -30.87 7.96 9.29
C LYS A 81 -30.52 9.10 8.33
N ALA A 82 -30.01 10.22 8.86
CA ALA A 82 -29.49 11.32 8.04
C ALA A 82 -28.10 11.00 7.49
N VAL A 83 -27.25 10.28 8.23
CA VAL A 83 -25.93 9.81 7.78
C VAL A 83 -26.06 8.78 6.65
N THR A 84 -26.99 7.82 6.76
CA THR A 84 -27.24 6.86 5.66
C THR A 84 -27.75 7.57 4.40
N ARG A 85 -28.60 8.58 4.56
CA ARG A 85 -29.08 9.44 3.46
C ARG A 85 -27.97 10.31 2.87
N TRP A 86 -27.06 10.81 3.70
CA TRP A 86 -25.89 11.59 3.28
C TRP A 86 -24.88 10.74 2.49
N LEU A 87 -24.64 9.49 2.90
CA LEU A 87 -23.83 8.52 2.16
C LEU A 87 -24.36 8.20 0.77
N THR A 88 -25.66 8.35 0.54
CA THR A 88 -26.29 8.17 -0.78
C THR A 88 -26.41 9.47 -1.57
N SER A 89 -25.97 10.60 -1.03
CA SER A 89 -26.15 11.93 -1.64
C SER A 89 -24.93 12.38 -2.46
N SER A 90 -25.16 13.34 -3.35
CA SER A 90 -24.12 14.01 -4.16
C SER A 90 -23.07 14.75 -3.31
N GLU A 91 -23.35 15.03 -2.03
CA GLU A 91 -22.39 15.65 -1.11
C GLU A 91 -21.21 14.73 -0.79
N LEU A 92 -21.40 13.41 -0.80
CA LEU A 92 -20.31 12.45 -0.65
C LEU A 92 -19.30 12.60 -1.80
N ALA A 93 -19.78 12.76 -3.03
CA ALA A 93 -18.90 12.96 -4.19
C ALA A 93 -18.08 14.26 -4.10
N LEU A 94 -18.64 15.31 -3.49
CA LEU A 94 -17.94 16.56 -3.17
C LEU A 94 -16.89 16.35 -2.08
N PHE A 95 -17.24 15.61 -1.02
CA PHE A 95 -16.32 15.24 0.05
C PHE A 95 -15.14 14.39 -0.47
N LEU A 96 -15.39 13.39 -1.32
CA LEU A 96 -14.35 12.56 -1.93
C LEU A 96 -13.38 13.37 -2.82
N LYS A 97 -13.79 14.52 -3.35
CA LYS A 97 -12.96 15.38 -4.21
C LYS A 97 -12.10 16.39 -3.44
N ILE A 98 -12.21 16.45 -2.11
CA ILE A 98 -11.38 17.33 -1.26
C ILE A 98 -9.90 16.95 -1.43
N PRO A 99 -8.97 17.92 -1.63
CA PRO A 99 -7.56 17.63 -1.88
C PRO A 99 -6.89 16.76 -0.80
N SER A 100 -7.21 17.00 0.48
CA SER A 100 -6.73 16.19 1.60
C SER A 100 -7.11 14.71 1.48
N ASN A 101 -8.33 14.41 1.02
CA ASN A 101 -8.81 13.05 0.88
C ASN A 101 -8.11 12.31 -0.27
N ILE A 102 -7.72 13.03 -1.33
CA ILE A 102 -6.98 12.44 -2.45
C ILE A 102 -5.58 11.99 -2.02
N ARG A 103 -4.93 12.74 -1.12
CA ARG A 103 -3.66 12.33 -0.52
C ARG A 103 -3.82 11.03 0.27
N VAL A 104 -4.90 10.91 1.05
CA VAL A 104 -5.23 9.66 1.77
C VAL A 104 -5.44 8.52 0.78
N TYR A 105 -6.21 8.72 -0.30
CA TYR A 105 -6.40 7.68 -1.32
C TYR A 105 -5.10 7.26 -2.00
N ALA A 106 -4.21 8.21 -2.30
CA ALA A 106 -2.90 7.90 -2.86
C ALA A 106 -2.09 7.01 -1.91
N ILE A 107 -2.04 7.35 -0.62
CA ILE A 107 -1.38 6.51 0.41
C ILE A 107 -2.03 5.12 0.44
N THR A 108 -3.35 5.04 0.54
CA THR A 108 -4.08 3.78 0.60
C THR A 108 -3.81 2.91 -0.63
N VAL A 109 -3.89 3.47 -1.84
CA VAL A 109 -3.65 2.73 -3.08
C VAL A 109 -2.21 2.23 -3.16
N LEU A 110 -1.22 3.06 -2.81
CA LEU A 110 0.20 2.67 -2.84
C LEU A 110 0.50 1.55 -1.85
N PHE A 111 0.01 1.64 -0.60
CA PHE A 111 0.22 0.58 0.39
C PHE A 111 -0.56 -0.69 0.05
N PHE A 112 -1.81 -0.56 -0.39
CA PHE A 112 -2.64 -1.73 -0.71
C PHE A 112 -2.09 -2.50 -1.90
N SER A 113 -1.67 -1.79 -2.96
CA SER A 113 -0.99 -2.41 -4.11
C SER A 113 0.35 -3.03 -3.73
N LEU A 114 1.18 -2.35 -2.92
CA LEU A 114 2.44 -2.91 -2.43
C LEU A 114 2.22 -4.24 -1.68
N VAL A 115 1.36 -4.23 -0.66
CA VAL A 115 1.21 -5.36 0.28
C VAL A 115 0.45 -6.52 -0.35
N TYR A 116 -0.69 -6.26 -1.00
CA TYR A 116 -1.59 -7.34 -1.43
C TYR A 116 -1.35 -7.79 -2.87
N LEU A 117 -0.80 -6.91 -3.72
CA LEU A 117 -0.58 -7.22 -5.13
C LEU A 117 0.88 -7.57 -5.41
N ASN A 118 1.80 -6.67 -5.05
CA ASN A 118 3.16 -6.69 -5.59
C ASN A 118 4.11 -7.60 -4.79
N ILE A 119 4.19 -7.46 -3.47
CA ILE A 119 5.20 -8.13 -2.61
C ILE A 119 5.20 -9.66 -2.76
N SER A 120 4.05 -10.28 -3.01
CA SER A 120 3.91 -11.74 -3.11
C SER A 120 4.15 -12.31 -4.52
N ARG A 121 4.37 -11.46 -5.53
CA ARG A 121 4.37 -11.87 -6.96
C ARG A 121 5.54 -11.35 -7.77
N ILE A 122 6.23 -10.34 -7.26
CA ILE A 122 7.24 -9.55 -7.98
C ILE A 122 8.47 -9.44 -7.06
N ASP A 123 9.66 -9.37 -7.66
CA ASP A 123 10.91 -9.13 -6.95
C ASP A 123 10.80 -7.94 -5.95
N PHE A 124 11.23 -8.18 -4.71
CA PHE A 124 11.10 -7.22 -3.62
C PHE A 124 11.82 -5.88 -3.89
N PHE A 125 12.96 -5.88 -4.59
CA PHE A 125 13.68 -4.65 -4.93
C PHE A 125 12.85 -3.81 -5.89
N LEU A 126 12.30 -4.42 -6.94
CA LEU A 126 11.45 -3.72 -7.91
C LEU A 126 10.16 -3.19 -7.28
N CYS A 127 9.53 -3.96 -6.39
CA CYS A 127 8.37 -3.50 -5.62
C CYS A 127 8.69 -2.25 -4.81
N SER A 128 9.82 -2.27 -4.11
CA SER A 128 10.28 -1.17 -3.26
C SER A 128 10.63 0.08 -4.08
N VAL A 129 11.31 -0.10 -5.23
CA VAL A 129 11.60 0.99 -6.17
C VAL A 129 10.31 1.60 -6.71
N LEU A 130 9.37 0.78 -7.20
CA LEU A 130 8.08 1.28 -7.70
C LEU A 130 7.34 2.08 -6.62
N PHE A 131 7.26 1.52 -5.41
CA PHE A 131 6.59 2.17 -4.29
C PHE A 131 7.24 3.51 -3.96
N LEU A 132 8.58 3.58 -3.81
CA LEU A 132 9.26 4.82 -3.47
C LEU A 132 9.23 5.85 -4.61
N VAL A 133 9.40 5.42 -5.86
CA VAL A 133 9.28 6.32 -7.02
C VAL A 133 7.90 6.96 -7.03
N ALA A 134 6.84 6.16 -6.89
CA ALA A 134 5.47 6.66 -6.90
C ALA A 134 5.16 7.52 -5.67
N PHE A 135 5.51 7.04 -4.47
CA PHE A 135 5.26 7.75 -3.21
C PHE A 135 5.99 9.09 -3.15
N ILE A 136 7.30 9.12 -3.37
CA ILE A 136 8.07 10.36 -3.27
C ILE A 136 7.63 11.34 -4.36
N SER A 137 7.42 10.91 -5.60
CA SER A 137 6.98 11.83 -6.67
C SER A 137 5.60 12.44 -6.41
N MET A 138 4.64 11.66 -5.89
CA MET A 138 3.30 12.16 -5.58
C MET A 138 3.29 13.19 -4.45
N PHE A 139 4.13 13.03 -3.42
CA PHE A 139 4.09 13.88 -2.22
C PHE A 139 5.16 14.97 -2.17
N TYR A 140 6.34 14.76 -2.77
CA TYR A 140 7.47 15.70 -2.67
C TYR A 140 7.33 16.93 -3.59
N PHE A 141 6.55 16.80 -4.67
CA PHE A 141 6.24 17.95 -5.53
C PHE A 141 5.31 18.94 -4.86
N ASP A 142 4.48 18.50 -3.91
CA ASP A 142 3.49 19.30 -3.19
C ASP A 142 2.53 20.06 -4.12
N ASP A 143 2.08 19.40 -5.19
CA ASP A 143 1.10 19.92 -6.14
C ASP A 143 -0.04 18.89 -6.31
N ASP A 144 -1.25 19.28 -5.92
CA ASP A 144 -2.42 18.41 -5.93
C ASP A 144 -2.87 18.02 -7.34
N THR A 145 -2.59 18.84 -8.36
CA THR A 145 -2.93 18.53 -9.75
C THR A 145 -2.00 17.45 -10.32
N LEU A 146 -0.71 17.55 -10.02
CA LEU A 146 0.28 16.54 -10.38
C LEU A 146 0.00 15.23 -9.64
N LEU A 147 -0.27 15.30 -8.32
CA LEU A 147 -0.61 14.14 -7.51
C LEU A 147 -1.80 13.37 -8.12
N LYS A 148 -2.90 14.05 -8.48
CA LYS A 148 -4.05 13.40 -9.12
C LYS A 148 -3.66 12.69 -10.42
N ARG A 149 -2.91 13.35 -11.30
CA ARG A 149 -2.48 12.78 -12.59
C ARG A 149 -1.61 11.54 -12.41
N MET A 150 -0.67 11.59 -11.46
CA MET A 150 0.19 10.46 -11.12
C MET A 150 -0.60 9.33 -10.46
N LEU A 151 -1.53 9.64 -9.56
CA LEU A 151 -2.41 8.66 -8.92
C LEU A 151 -3.28 7.92 -9.94
N TYR A 152 -3.90 8.62 -10.89
CA TYR A 152 -4.72 7.98 -11.92
C TYR A 152 -3.89 7.05 -12.81
N PHE A 153 -2.69 7.48 -13.21
CA PHE A 153 -1.78 6.62 -13.98
C PHE A 153 -1.39 5.37 -13.18
N TYR A 154 -1.04 5.54 -11.90
CA TYR A 154 -0.70 4.43 -11.02
C TYR A 154 -1.87 3.46 -10.81
N LEU A 155 -3.08 4.00 -10.61
CA LEU A 155 -4.30 3.22 -10.43
C LEU A 155 -4.65 2.43 -11.69
N ALA A 156 -4.52 3.04 -12.88
CA ALA A 156 -4.70 2.35 -14.15
C ALA A 156 -3.72 1.17 -14.29
N GLY A 157 -2.44 1.37 -13.95
CA GLY A 157 -1.45 0.31 -13.90
C GLY A 157 -1.80 -0.79 -12.89
N THR A 158 -2.25 -0.41 -11.69
CA THR A 158 -2.67 -1.35 -10.64
C THR A 158 -3.84 -2.21 -11.10
N VAL A 159 -4.85 -1.62 -11.74
CA VAL A 159 -5.98 -2.34 -12.32
C VAL A 159 -5.50 -3.29 -13.43
N PHE A 160 -4.62 -2.83 -14.30
CA PHE A 160 -4.02 -3.68 -15.33
C PHE A 160 -3.29 -4.89 -14.72
N PHE A 161 -2.48 -4.69 -13.67
CA PHE A 161 -1.83 -5.80 -12.96
C PHE A 161 -2.83 -6.76 -12.31
N MET A 162 -3.89 -6.25 -11.70
CA MET A 162 -4.95 -7.10 -11.13
C MET A 162 -5.57 -8.00 -12.21
N VAL A 163 -5.89 -7.45 -13.38
CA VAL A 163 -6.41 -8.23 -14.51
C VAL A 163 -5.37 -9.24 -15.01
N TYR A 164 -4.13 -8.81 -15.20
CA TYR A 164 -3.03 -9.66 -15.66
C TYR A 164 -2.82 -10.89 -14.75
N PHE A 165 -2.85 -10.69 -13.43
CA PHE A 165 -2.74 -11.78 -12.47
C PHE A 165 -4.01 -12.63 -12.35
N ALA A 166 -5.20 -12.03 -12.43
CA ALA A 166 -6.46 -12.76 -12.40
C ALA A 166 -6.60 -13.73 -13.58
N LEU A 167 -6.12 -13.35 -14.76
CA LEU A 167 -6.10 -14.18 -15.97
C LEU A 167 -4.99 -15.25 -15.97
N LYS A 168 -4.16 -15.32 -14.92
CA LYS A 168 -3.02 -16.26 -14.82
C LYS A 168 -2.05 -16.19 -16.01
N LEU A 169 -1.95 -15.02 -16.65
CA LEU A 169 -1.01 -14.76 -17.74
C LEU A 169 0.47 -15.06 -17.42
N PRO A 170 0.96 -14.90 -16.17
CA PRO A 170 2.32 -15.30 -15.85
C PRO A 170 2.65 -16.75 -16.23
N ALA A 171 1.69 -17.68 -16.12
CA ALA A 171 1.90 -19.09 -16.45
C ALA A 171 2.11 -19.31 -17.97
N VAL A 172 1.50 -18.46 -18.79
CA VAL A 172 1.62 -18.51 -20.26
C VAL A 172 2.97 -17.97 -20.72
N PHE A 173 3.50 -16.94 -20.05
CA PHE A 173 4.76 -16.29 -20.43
C PHE A 173 6.01 -16.93 -19.82
N LYS A 174 5.88 -17.69 -18.71
CA LYS A 174 7.00 -18.34 -18.02
C LYS A 174 7.87 -19.24 -18.93
N PRO A 175 7.33 -19.98 -19.92
CA PRO A 175 8.15 -20.77 -20.85
C PRO A 175 8.96 -19.92 -21.83
N ILE A 176 8.56 -18.66 -22.05
CA ILE A 176 9.13 -17.78 -23.09
C ILE A 176 10.18 -16.85 -22.49
N VAL A 177 9.91 -16.30 -21.30
CA VAL A 177 10.76 -15.30 -20.65
C VAL A 177 10.93 -15.64 -19.17
N ALA A 178 12.17 -15.62 -18.69
CA ALA A 178 12.46 -15.72 -17.27
C ALA A 178 11.95 -14.48 -16.52
N PHE A 179 11.28 -14.69 -15.38
CA PHE A 179 10.74 -13.62 -14.53
C PHE A 179 9.79 -12.64 -15.27
N PRO A 180 8.69 -13.11 -15.90
CA PRO A 180 7.82 -12.27 -16.73
C PRO A 180 7.18 -11.11 -15.94
N ASN A 181 6.90 -11.32 -14.65
CA ASN A 181 6.32 -10.30 -13.78
C ASN A 181 7.30 -9.14 -13.51
N ASP A 182 8.59 -9.45 -13.40
CA ASP A 182 9.63 -8.47 -13.09
C ASP A 182 9.93 -7.60 -14.30
N TRP A 183 9.89 -8.16 -15.50
CA TRP A 183 9.97 -7.37 -16.74
C TRP A 183 8.77 -6.45 -16.91
N LEU A 184 7.56 -6.95 -16.60
CA LEU A 184 6.35 -6.15 -16.69
C LEU A 184 6.36 -4.99 -15.69
N ILE A 185 6.78 -5.23 -14.44
CA ILE A 185 6.88 -4.16 -13.44
C ILE A 185 7.98 -3.17 -13.81
N LEU A 186 9.11 -3.63 -14.35
CA LEU A 186 10.19 -2.76 -14.78
C LEU A 186 9.72 -1.83 -15.91
N ALA A 187 9.02 -2.38 -16.90
CA ALA A 187 8.40 -1.59 -17.96
C ALA A 187 7.41 -0.56 -17.38
N PHE A 188 6.63 -0.95 -16.37
CA PHE A 188 5.72 -0.03 -15.70
C PHE A 188 6.46 1.07 -14.94
N ILE A 189 7.52 0.77 -14.18
CA ILE A 189 8.37 1.75 -13.49
C ILE A 189 8.93 2.75 -14.49
N ILE A 190 9.49 2.27 -15.61
CA ILE A 190 10.04 3.12 -16.68
C ILE A 190 8.93 4.02 -17.26
N SER A 191 7.77 3.45 -17.58
CA SER A 191 6.63 4.20 -18.11
C SER A 191 6.15 5.28 -17.14
N TYR A 192 6.08 4.97 -15.84
CA TYR A 192 5.72 5.91 -14.78
C TYR A 192 6.76 7.03 -14.70
N CYS A 193 8.05 6.71 -14.72
CA CYS A 193 9.12 7.69 -14.69
C CYS A 193 9.08 8.64 -15.90
N ILE A 194 8.90 8.10 -17.10
CA ILE A 194 8.75 8.90 -18.33
C ILE A 194 7.53 9.80 -18.22
N TYR A 195 6.40 9.26 -17.78
CA TYR A 195 5.17 10.03 -17.61
C TYR A 195 5.37 11.18 -16.60
N THR A 196 5.92 10.91 -15.42
CA THR A 196 6.23 11.94 -14.42
C THR A 196 7.17 13.00 -14.99
N TRP A 197 8.21 12.61 -15.72
CA TRP A 197 9.12 13.55 -16.39
C TRP A 197 8.38 14.45 -17.39
N THR A 198 7.48 13.90 -18.22
CA THR A 198 6.72 14.69 -19.19
C THR A 198 5.83 15.74 -18.53
N LEU A 199 5.32 15.49 -17.32
CA LEU A 199 4.50 16.43 -16.56
C LEU A 199 5.32 17.60 -15.99
N ILE A 200 6.56 17.35 -15.58
CA ILE A 200 7.38 18.33 -14.84
C ILE A 200 8.49 18.99 -15.67
N ARG A 201 8.74 18.52 -16.90
CA ARG A 201 9.91 18.93 -17.72
C ARG A 201 10.05 20.44 -17.92
N ASN A 202 8.93 21.15 -17.89
CA ASN A 202 8.87 22.60 -18.10
C ASN A 202 9.20 23.41 -16.83
N ILE A 203 9.30 22.77 -15.66
CA ILE A 203 9.48 23.45 -14.36
C ILE A 203 10.84 23.05 -13.74
N PRO A 204 11.88 23.91 -13.79
CA PRO A 204 13.22 23.60 -13.29
C PRO A 204 13.27 23.14 -11.84
N ALA A 205 12.49 23.76 -10.94
CA ALA A 205 12.45 23.40 -9.53
C ALA A 205 11.98 21.95 -9.31
N LEU A 206 10.94 21.51 -10.03
CA LEU A 206 10.41 20.15 -9.93
C LEU A 206 11.35 19.11 -10.53
N ARG A 207 12.11 19.47 -11.59
CA ARG A 207 13.13 18.58 -12.16
C ARG A 207 14.23 18.24 -11.15
N LYS A 208 14.70 19.24 -10.39
CA LYS A 208 15.69 19.01 -9.33
C LYS A 208 15.13 18.08 -8.27
N LYS A 209 13.91 18.35 -7.80
CA LYS A 209 13.21 17.48 -6.85
C LYS A 209 13.10 16.05 -7.36
N TYR A 210 12.66 15.87 -8.61
CA TYR A 210 12.47 14.56 -9.21
C TYR A 210 13.76 13.76 -9.35
N ARG A 211 14.87 14.40 -9.75
CA ARG A 211 16.18 13.73 -9.80
C ARG A 211 16.59 13.23 -8.42
N THR A 212 16.42 14.04 -7.38
CA THR A 212 16.67 13.62 -6.00
C THR A 212 15.74 12.46 -5.59
N SER A 213 14.46 12.53 -5.95
CA SER A 213 13.50 11.45 -5.69
C SER A 213 13.91 10.13 -6.35
N LEU A 214 14.34 10.15 -7.61
CA LEU A 214 14.79 8.95 -8.32
C LEU A 214 16.03 8.34 -7.70
N ILE A 215 17.03 9.15 -7.33
CA ILE A 215 18.23 8.68 -6.66
C ILE A 215 17.85 7.99 -5.35
N LEU A 216 17.03 8.63 -4.51
CA LEU A 216 16.60 8.05 -3.24
C LEU A 216 15.77 6.77 -3.43
N ALA A 217 14.84 6.76 -4.39
CA ALA A 217 13.97 5.63 -4.63
C ALA A 217 14.69 4.40 -5.18
N ILE A 218 15.84 4.56 -5.82
CA ILE A 218 16.67 3.45 -6.32
C ILE A 218 17.73 3.08 -5.29
N THR A 219 18.50 4.04 -4.77
CA THR A 219 19.60 3.76 -3.86
C THR A 219 19.10 3.14 -2.54
N THR A 220 17.95 3.57 -2.03
CA THR A 220 17.45 3.11 -0.72
C THR A 220 17.09 1.61 -0.73
N PRO A 221 16.25 1.09 -1.66
CA PRO A 221 15.97 -0.34 -1.73
C PRO A 221 17.21 -1.18 -2.00
N PHE A 222 18.11 -0.72 -2.87
CA PHE A 222 19.32 -1.47 -3.20
C PHE A 222 20.29 -1.54 -2.01
N LEU A 223 20.48 -0.44 -1.28
CA LEU A 223 21.33 -0.41 -0.10
C LEU A 223 20.74 -1.27 1.02
N ILE A 224 19.49 -0.99 1.42
CA ILE A 224 18.84 -1.68 2.54
C ILE A 224 18.60 -3.15 2.19
N GLY A 225 18.04 -3.44 1.02
CA GLY A 225 17.77 -4.80 0.57
C GLY A 225 19.04 -5.65 0.51
N SER A 226 20.15 -5.10 0.02
CA SER A 226 21.43 -5.82 0.00
C SER A 226 21.96 -6.08 1.40
N ILE A 227 21.90 -5.12 2.32
CA ILE A 227 22.30 -5.34 3.72
C ILE A 227 21.47 -6.47 4.34
N PHE A 228 20.15 -6.44 4.20
CA PHE A 228 19.28 -7.45 4.78
C PHE A 228 19.52 -8.85 4.19
N LYS A 229 19.61 -8.98 2.86
CA LYS A 229 19.81 -10.28 2.21
C LYS A 229 21.22 -10.82 2.43
N TYR A 230 22.25 -9.99 2.27
CA TYR A 230 23.62 -10.46 2.13
C TYR A 230 24.47 -10.33 3.39
N LEU A 231 24.16 -9.38 4.28
CA LEU A 231 24.84 -9.23 5.56
C LEU A 231 24.07 -9.93 6.69
N LEU A 232 22.75 -9.76 6.74
CA LEU A 232 21.90 -10.32 7.79
C LEU A 232 21.27 -11.66 7.42
N LEU A 233 21.44 -12.13 6.18
CA LEU A 233 20.91 -13.41 5.67
C LEU A 233 19.39 -13.55 5.84
N VAL A 234 18.67 -12.42 5.76
CA VAL A 234 17.21 -12.40 5.85
C VAL A 234 16.62 -12.74 4.47
N PRO A 235 15.76 -13.77 4.37
CA PRO A 235 15.12 -14.13 3.11
C PRO A 235 14.14 -13.02 2.68
N MET A 236 14.16 -12.68 1.39
CA MET A 236 13.23 -11.69 0.83
C MET A 236 11.86 -12.33 0.54
N PRO A 237 10.75 -11.56 0.60
CA PRO A 237 9.41 -12.12 0.40
C PRO A 237 9.23 -12.84 -0.94
N THR A 238 9.75 -12.24 -2.02
CA THR A 238 9.81 -12.84 -3.35
C THR A 238 11.16 -12.47 -3.96
N GLU A 239 11.90 -13.48 -4.39
CA GLU A 239 13.19 -13.34 -5.06
C GLU A 239 13.01 -13.54 -6.56
N GLY A 240 13.39 -12.54 -7.36
CA GLY A 240 13.18 -12.53 -8.80
C GLY A 240 14.42 -12.06 -9.55
N LEU A 241 14.19 -11.29 -10.60
CA LEU A 241 15.21 -10.86 -11.57
C LEU A 241 16.41 -10.15 -10.91
N ILE A 242 16.15 -9.18 -10.02
CA ILE A 242 17.21 -8.38 -9.41
C ILE A 242 18.01 -9.21 -8.43
N VAL A 243 17.30 -9.99 -7.61
CA VAL A 243 17.94 -10.89 -6.66
C VAL A 243 18.80 -11.93 -7.37
N ALA A 244 18.30 -12.55 -8.44
CA ALA A 244 19.06 -13.51 -9.24
C ALA A 244 20.31 -12.88 -9.87
N ALA A 245 20.23 -11.63 -10.33
CA ALA A 245 21.37 -10.90 -10.85
C ALA A 245 22.42 -10.60 -9.76
N LEU A 246 21.97 -10.17 -8.57
CA LEU A 246 22.87 -9.91 -7.43
C LEU A 246 23.52 -11.19 -6.90
N ASP A 247 22.78 -12.31 -6.88
CA ASP A 247 23.31 -13.61 -6.51
C ASP A 247 24.37 -14.06 -7.52
N ALA A 248 24.11 -13.90 -8.83
CA ALA A 248 25.11 -14.18 -9.86
C ALA A 248 26.38 -13.34 -9.67
N ILE A 249 26.27 -12.07 -9.29
CA ILE A 249 27.43 -11.19 -9.00
C ILE A 249 28.18 -11.65 -7.76
N ARG A 250 27.47 -12.04 -6.69
CA ARG A 250 28.10 -12.47 -5.43
C ARG A 250 28.80 -13.82 -5.54
N TYR A 251 28.19 -14.76 -6.27
CA TYR A 251 28.70 -16.12 -6.47
C TYR A 251 29.49 -16.28 -7.78
N LEU A 252 29.79 -15.19 -8.47
CA LEU A 252 30.82 -15.17 -9.51
C LEU A 252 32.15 -15.47 -8.83
N GLU A 253 32.55 -16.75 -8.88
CA GLU A 253 33.88 -17.20 -8.51
C GLU A 253 34.90 -16.43 -9.37
N PHE A 254 35.66 -15.56 -8.72
CA PHE A 254 36.95 -15.07 -9.22
C PHE A 254 38.06 -15.88 -8.55
#